data_AF-A0A811Y6E3-F1
#
_entry.id   AF-A0A811Y6E3-F1
#
_cell.length_a   1.000
_cell.length_b   1.000
_cell.length_c   1.000
_cell.angle_alpha   90.00
_cell.angle_beta   90.00
_cell.angle_gamma   90.00
#
_symmetry.space_group_name_H-M   'P 1'
#
loop_
_entity.id
_entity.type
_entity.pdbx_description
1 polymer ?
#
loop_
_entity_poly.entity_id
_entity_poly.type
_entity_poly.pdbx_seq_one_letter_code
_entity_poly.pdbx_strand_id
1 'polypeptide(L)' 'MFGLAGSRVLDIEQVSKVMLELKVLEPLGLTEVMVYGSYLYKLWARWMVQSMAEWHHQQQEQEYSNLRIP' A
#
# COMPACT_ATOMS: atom_id res chain seq x y z
N MET A 1 1.42 -1.90 -5.17
CA MET A 1 0.85 -0.80 -4.37
C MET A 1 1.64 0.50 -4.47
N PHE A 2 2.81 0.62 -3.84
CA PHE A 2 3.57 1.90 -3.77
C PHE A 2 4.46 2.23 -4.98
N GLY A 3 4.41 1.42 -6.04
CA GLY A 3 5.31 1.55 -7.20
C GLY A 3 6.71 0.99 -6.94
N LEU A 4 7.52 0.92 -7.99
CA LEU A 4 8.92 0.53 -7.88
C LEU A 4 9.66 1.54 -7.00
N ALA A 5 10.42 1.04 -6.01
CA ALA A 5 11.15 1.86 -5.05
C ALA A 5 10.29 2.93 -4.33
N GLY A 6 8.97 2.69 -4.19
CA GLY A 6 8.07 3.64 -3.54
C GLY A 6 7.74 4.88 -4.38
N SER A 7 7.87 4.82 -5.71
CA SER A 7 7.63 5.97 -6.60
C SER A 7 6.27 6.66 -6.45
N ARG A 8 5.25 5.94 -5.97
CA ARG A 8 3.90 6.48 -5.75
C ARG A 8 3.65 6.99 -4.32
N VAL A 9 4.65 6.94 -3.44
CA VAL A 9 4.49 7.35 -2.03
C VAL A 9 4.12 8.82 -1.94
N LEU A 10 4.84 9.69 -2.66
CA LEU A 10 4.59 11.14 -2.65
C LEU A 10 3.17 11.50 -3.11
N ASP A 11 2.63 10.78 -4.10
CA ASP A 11 1.26 11.01 -4.59
C ASP A 11 0.24 10.66 -3.50
N ILE A 12 0.46 9.53 -2.82
CA ILE A 12 -0.42 9.06 -1.74
C ILE A 12 -0.34 10.04 -0.57
N GLU A 13 0.86 10.48 -0.18
CA GLU A 13 1.07 11.50 0.85
C GLU A 13 0.31 12.79 0.54
N GLN A 14 0.37 13.25 -0.72
CA GLN A 14 -0.32 14.47 -1.15
C GLN A 14 -1.84 14.34 -1.05
N VAL A 15 -2.41 13.24 -1.54
CA VAL A 15 -3.87 13.02 -1.51
C VAL A 15 -4.37 12.85 -0.07
N SER A 16 -3.61 12.13 0.76
CA SER A 16 -4.00 11.80 2.13
C SER A 16 -3.58 12.83 3.18
N LYS A 17 -2.75 13.81 2.79
CA LYS A 17 -2.22 14.88 3.66
C LYS A 17 -1.51 14.33 4.90
N VAL A 18 -0.78 13.24 4.71
CA VAL A 18 0.08 12.60 5.71
C VAL A 18 1.47 12.39 5.13
N MET A 19 2.45 12.15 5.99
CA MET A 19 3.75 11.62 5.59
C MET A 19 3.76 10.11 5.82
N LEU A 20 4.29 9.37 4.86
CA LEU A 20 4.38 7.92 4.83
C LEU A 20 5.84 7.51 4.85
N GLU A 21 6.18 6.59 5.75
CA GLU A 21 7.49 5.96 5.79
C GLU A 21 7.31 4.45 5.56
N LEU A 22 8.04 3.94 4.56
CA LEU A 22 8.00 2.52 4.20
C LEU A 22 9.23 1.83 4.75
N LYS A 23 9.02 0.79 5.55
CA LYS A 23 10.08 -0.04 6.09
C LYS A 23 9.90 -1.48 5.61
N VAL A 24 10.85 -1.97 4.81
CA VAL A 24 10.84 -3.36 4.36
C VAL A 24 11.35 -4.25 5.49
N LEU A 25 10.51 -5.16 5.94
CA LEU A 25 10.83 -6.21 6.89
C LEU A 25 11.27 -7.44 6.11
N GLU A 26 12.50 -7.41 5.59
CA GLU A 26 13.08 -8.44 4.71
C GLU A 26 12.90 -9.89 5.21
N PRO A 27 13.05 -10.22 6.52
CA PRO A 27 12.88 -11.58 7.00
C PRO A 27 11.44 -12.11 6.90
N LEU A 28 10.46 -11.20 6.88
CA LEU A 28 9.04 -11.53 6.82
C LEU A 28 8.46 -11.36 5.41
N GLY A 29 9.22 -10.76 4.49
CA GLY A 29 8.71 -10.34 3.18
C GLY A 29 7.58 -9.31 3.29
N LEU A 30 7.50 -8.58 4.42
CA LEU A 30 6.46 -7.59 4.68
C LEU A 30 7.01 -6.18 4.50
N THR A 31 6.13 -5.22 4.23
CA THR A 31 6.46 -3.79 4.30
C THR A 31 5.60 -3.16 5.38
N GLU A 32 6.25 -2.64 6.41
CA GLU A 32 5.61 -1.84 7.44
C GLU A 32 5.43 -0.41 6.91
N VAL A 33 4.23 0.15 7.10
CA VAL A 33 3.87 1.50 6.66
C VAL A 33 3.58 2.34 7.87
N MET A 34 4.44 3.33 8.14
CA MET A 34 4.24 4.30 9.20
C MET A 34 3.55 5.54 8.63
N VAL A 35 2.55 6.04 9.36
CA VAL A 35 1.71 7.18 8.93
C VAL A 35 1.85 8.30 9.94
N TYR A 36 2.30 9.47 9.49
CA TYR A 36 2.50 10.67 10.30
C TYR A 36 1.60 11.82 9.82
N GLY A 37 1.08 12.63 10.74
CA GLY A 37 0.09 13.67 10.42
C GLY A 37 -0.99 13.82 11.49
N SER A 38 -2.02 14.62 11.18
CA SER A 38 -3.16 14.83 12.09
C SER A 38 -4.00 13.56 12.23
N TYR A 39 -4.72 13.41 13.35
CA TYR A 39 -5.47 12.19 13.65
C TYR A 39 -6.48 11.80 12.56
N LEU A 40 -7.27 12.77 12.07
CA LEU A 40 -8.27 12.51 11.04
C LEU A 40 -7.62 12.08 9.72
N TYR A 41 -6.53 12.75 9.31
CA TYR A 41 -5.81 12.37 8.09
C TYR A 41 -5.11 11.03 8.21
N LYS A 42 -4.57 10.68 9.40
CA LYS A 42 -4.05 9.34 9.69
C LYS A 42 -5.11 8.26 9.56
N LEU A 43 -6.32 8.50 10.06
CA LEU A 43 -7.41 7.55 9.97
C LEU A 43 -7.79 7.32 8.50
N TRP A 44 -7.98 8.39 7.74
CA TRP A 44 -8.25 8.33 6.30
C TRP A 44 -7.14 7.61 5.52
N ALA A 45 -5.87 7.95 5.78
CA ALA A 45 -4.73 7.33 5.12
C ALA A 45 -4.64 5.84 5.41
N ARG A 46 -4.89 5.40 6.65
CA ARG A 46 -4.92 3.98 7.00
C ARG A 46 -5.99 3.22 6.22
N TRP A 47 -7.22 3.74 6.18
CA TRP A 47 -8.30 3.14 5.40
C TRP A 47 -7.92 3.01 3.93
N MET A 48 -7.39 4.08 3.33
CA MET A 48 -7.00 4.07 1.92
C MET A 48 -5.89 3.05 1.64
N VAL A 49 -4.83 3.01 2.45
CA VAL A 49 -3.72 2.07 2.28
C VAL A 49 -4.19 0.62 2.46
N GLN A 50 -5.08 0.34 3.41
CA GLN A 50 -5.65 -1.00 3.59
C GLN A 50 -6.48 -1.43 2.38
N SER A 51 -7.39 -0.58 1.89
CA SER A 51 -8.19 -0.90 0.71
C SER A 51 -7.33 -1.10 -0.55
N MET A 52 -6.27 -0.31 -0.72
CA MET A 52 -5.32 -0.50 -1.81
C MET A 52 -4.58 -1.84 -1.71
N ALA A 53 -4.23 -2.28 -0.49
CA ALA A 53 -3.56 -3.55 -0.27
C ALA A 53 -4.47 -4.73 -0.61
N GLU A 54 -5.72 -4.68 -0.16
CA GLU A 54 -6.75 -5.68 -0.47
C GLU A 54 -7.02 -5.76 -1.98
N TRP A 55 -7.20 -4.61 -2.63
CA TRP A 55 -7.37 -4.56 -4.08
C TRP A 55 -6.19 -5.18 -4.83
N HIS A 56 -4.96 -4.83 -4.44
CA HIS A 56 -3.77 -5.42 -5.05
C HIS A 56 -3.66 -6.92 -4.82
N HIS A 57 -4.04 -7.42 -3.64
CA HIS A 57 -4.06 -8.84 -3.36
C HIS A 57 -5.07 -9.59 -4.25
N GLN A 58 -6.29 -9.07 -4.35
CA GLN A 58 -7.34 -9.64 -5.22
C GLN A 58 -6.91 -9.64 -6.70
N GLN A 59 -6.29 -8.57 -7.18
CA GLN A 59 -5.79 -8.51 -8.56
C GLN A 59 -4.69 -9.55 -8.80
N GLN A 60 -3.77 -9.74 -7.86
CA GLN A 60 -2.76 -10.80 -7.97
C GLN A 60 -3.41 -12.18 -8.03
N GLU A 61 -4.35 -12.49 -7.14
CA GLU A 61 -5.07 -13.78 -7.15
C GLU A 61 -5.83 -14.02 -8.47
N GLN A 62 -6.41 -12.97 -9.06
CA GLN A 62 -7.08 -13.06 -10.36
C GLN A 62 -6.08 -13.30 -11.51
N GLU A 63 -4.94 -12.61 -11.52
CA GLU A 63 -3.89 -12.85 -12.52
C GLU A 63 -3.33 -14.28 -12.43
N TYR A 64 -3.09 -14.79 -11.21
CA TYR A 64 -2.63 -16.17 -11.01
C TYR A 64 -3.67 -17.22 -11.42
N SER A 65 -4.97 -16.95 -11.26
CA SER A 65 -6.02 -17.89 -11.68
C SER A 65 -6.22 -17.88 -13.20
N ASN A 66 -6.08 -16.73 -13.87
CA ASN A 66 -6.15 -16.63 -15.34
C ASN A 66 -4.94 -17.24 -16.05
N LEU A 67 -3.76 -17.25 -15.40
CA LEU A 67 -2.55 -17.92 -15.91
C LEU A 67 -2.58 -19.46 -15.72
N ARG A 68 -3.58 -20.00 -15.02
CA ARG A 68 -3.70 -21.43 -14.70
C ARG A 68 -4.77 -22.16 -15.54
N ILE A 69 -5.32 -21.54 -16.56
CA ILE A 69 -6.30 -22.18 -17.47
C ILE A 69 -5.53 -22.90 -18.60
N PRO A 70 -5.61 -24.24 -18.73
CA PRO A 70 -5.05 -24.98 -19.87
C PRO A 70 -5.85 -24.79 -21.16
#